data_AF-X1KNS0-F1
#
_entry.id   AF-X1KNS0-F1
#
_cell.length_a   1.000
_cell.length_b   1.000
_cell.length_c   1.000
_cell.angle_alpha   90.00
_cell.angle_beta   90.00
_cell.angle_gamma   90.00
#
_symmetry.space_group_name_H-M   'P 1'
#
loop_
_entity.id
_entity.type
_entity.pdbx_description
1 polymer ?
#
loop_
_entity_poly.entity_id
_entity_poly.type
_entity_poly.pdbx_seq_one_letter_code
_entity_poly.pdbx_strand_id
1 'polypeptide(L)'
;NIILSFIYKLSPETVKFLMIDPKRVELNIYNGIPHLLIPIITDASQAIKVLNWSISEMEKRFKIFAEAGVRNLDGYNEYVRNMKTDTTALPYIIIVIDELADLMLSSSVKAEEALCRLAQMTRATGIHLIIATQRPSVDIITGSIKINFPSRIAFAVSTQVDSRTILDINGAEKLLGNGDMLFSPVGVSKPIRAQGAFVVEKEIKNIVSYLQKTSPPPIYEQEVLEFKKSKNIYREIEEEEEDELFNDAVSIIINNKQASISILQRKLRIGYTRAARLIDLMEKKEIVGPYDGRNPRKILISQDEYFNKFEK
;
A
#
# COMPACT_ATOMS: atom_id res chain seq x y z
N ASN A 1 -10.90 19.68 1.19
CA ASN A 1 -12.38 19.55 1.06
C ASN A 1 -12.91 18.21 1.53
N ILE A 2 -12.60 17.09 0.84
CA ILE A 2 -13.20 15.78 1.17
C ILE A 2 -12.99 15.40 2.66
N ILE A 3 -11.75 15.52 3.15
CA ILE A 3 -11.41 15.24 4.56
C ILE A 3 -12.21 16.15 5.51
N LEU A 4 -12.28 17.45 5.23
CA LEU A 4 -13.05 18.40 6.04
C LEU A 4 -14.54 18.03 6.07
N SER A 5 -15.13 17.65 4.93
CA SER A 5 -16.54 17.25 4.86
C SER A 5 -16.85 16.09 5.80
N PHE A 6 -15.94 15.11 5.92
CA PHE A 6 -16.08 14.03 6.90
C PHE A 6 -15.95 14.55 8.33
N ILE A 7 -14.89 15.30 8.64
CA ILE A 7 -14.60 15.79 9.98
C ILE A 7 -15.71 16.72 10.51
N TYR A 8 -16.34 17.51 9.64
CA TYR A 8 -17.45 18.39 10.01
C TYR A 8 -18.73 17.64 10.38
N LYS A 9 -18.91 16.43 9.86
CA LYS A 9 -20.19 15.69 9.98
C LYS A 9 -20.09 14.47 10.88
N LEU A 10 -18.91 13.87 11.02
CA LEU A 10 -18.73 12.55 11.62
C LEU A 10 -17.75 12.61 12.78
N SER A 11 -18.11 11.96 13.88
CA SER A 11 -17.27 11.85 15.07
C SER A 11 -16.10 10.87 14.84
N PRO A 12 -15.03 10.95 15.65
CA PRO A 12 -13.93 9.98 15.62
C PRO A 12 -14.35 8.53 15.89
N GLU A 13 -15.48 8.32 16.56
CA GLU A 13 -16.06 6.99 16.79
C GLU A 13 -16.78 6.44 15.55
N THR A 14 -17.22 7.32 14.65
CA THR A 14 -17.92 6.93 13.43
C THR A 14 -16.95 6.76 12.26
N VAL A 15 -15.96 7.65 12.13
CA VAL A 15 -14.97 7.62 11.05
C VAL A 15 -13.56 7.77 11.62
N LYS A 16 -12.68 6.93 11.08
CA LYS A 16 -11.27 6.89 11.37
C LYS A 16 -10.45 7.04 10.09
N PHE A 17 -9.31 7.70 10.16
CA PHE A 17 -8.41 7.95 9.03
C PHE A 17 -7.09 7.21 9.17
N LEU A 18 -6.62 6.65 8.05
CA LEU A 18 -5.24 6.28 7.80
C LEU A 18 -4.72 7.18 6.68
N MET A 19 -3.73 8.03 6.98
CA MET A 19 -3.21 9.01 6.02
C MET A 19 -1.76 8.66 5.63
N ILE A 20 -1.51 8.60 4.34
CA ILE A 20 -0.21 8.33 3.72
C ILE A 20 0.20 9.57 2.90
N ASP A 21 1.23 10.26 3.36
CA ASP A 21 1.77 11.50 2.78
C ASP A 21 3.31 11.39 2.72
N PRO A 22 3.85 10.77 1.65
CA PRO A 22 5.28 10.59 1.49
C PRO A 22 6.04 11.91 1.35
N LYS A 23 5.38 12.97 0.88
CA LYS A 23 6.00 14.29 0.65
C LYS A 23 5.97 15.19 1.90
N ARG A 24 5.12 14.89 2.89
CA ARG A 24 4.92 15.64 4.14
C ARG A 24 4.36 17.05 3.95
N VAL A 25 3.72 17.30 2.82
CA VAL A 25 3.25 18.64 2.44
C VAL A 25 1.75 18.77 2.68
N GLU A 26 0.96 17.87 2.12
CA GLU A 26 -0.48 18.08 1.96
C GLU A 26 -1.29 17.60 3.17
N LEU A 27 -1.01 16.40 3.70
CA LEU A 27 -1.81 15.81 4.77
C LEU A 27 -1.25 16.11 6.15
N ASN A 28 0.03 16.48 6.27
CA ASN A 28 0.67 16.72 7.57
C ASN A 28 -0.05 17.77 8.44
N ILE A 29 -0.79 18.69 7.83
CA ILE A 29 -1.65 19.67 8.51
C ILE A 29 -2.73 19.03 9.41
N TYR A 30 -3.15 17.79 9.11
CA TYR A 30 -4.15 17.04 9.87
C TYR A 30 -3.54 16.22 11.03
N ASN A 31 -2.23 16.30 11.26
CA ASN A 31 -1.61 15.50 12.30
C ASN A 31 -2.23 15.78 13.68
N GLY A 32 -2.45 14.73 14.47
CA GLY A 32 -3.01 14.83 15.82
C GLY A 32 -4.53 15.01 15.91
N ILE A 33 -5.29 15.02 14.81
CA ILE A 33 -6.76 14.98 14.92
C ILE A 33 -7.21 13.65 15.56
N PRO A 34 -8.30 13.65 16.35
CA PRO A 34 -8.79 12.46 17.05
C PRO A 34 -9.26 11.33 16.12
N HIS A 35 -9.53 11.65 14.86
CA HIS A 35 -9.93 10.69 13.83
C HIS A 35 -8.75 9.82 13.33
N LEU A 36 -7.50 10.18 13.58
CA LEU A 36 -6.35 9.37 13.11
C LEU A 36 -6.24 8.05 13.89
N LEU A 37 -6.09 6.94 13.17
CA LEU A 37 -5.79 5.63 13.76
C LEU A 37 -4.32 5.50 14.14
N ILE A 38 -3.43 6.16 13.41
CA ILE A 38 -2.00 6.22 13.66
C ILE A 38 -1.46 7.57 13.17
N PRO A 39 -0.25 7.97 13.59
CA PRO A 39 0.43 9.11 12.99
C PRO A 39 0.54 8.95 11.47
N ILE A 40 0.48 10.09 10.78
CA ILE A 40 0.57 10.17 9.31
C ILE A 40 1.83 9.47 8.83
N ILE A 41 1.66 8.59 7.85
CA ILE A 41 2.73 7.75 7.32
C ILE A 41 3.46 8.53 6.23
N THR A 42 4.76 8.72 6.40
CA THR A 42 5.59 9.44 5.41
C THR A 42 6.53 8.53 4.65
N ASP A 43 6.63 7.26 5.05
CA ASP A 43 7.53 6.29 4.43
C ASP A 43 6.72 5.32 3.57
N ALA A 44 7.11 5.16 2.29
CA ALA A 44 6.39 4.32 1.35
C ALA A 44 6.43 2.84 1.74
N SER A 45 7.53 2.36 2.33
CA SER A 45 7.63 0.97 2.78
C SER A 45 6.70 0.68 3.97
N GLN A 46 6.56 1.64 4.89
CA GLN A 46 5.60 1.57 5.99
C GLN A 46 4.15 1.65 5.50
N ALA A 47 3.89 2.41 4.44
CA ALA A 47 2.55 2.50 3.86
C ALA A 47 2.06 1.14 3.36
N ILE A 48 2.91 0.34 2.70
CA ILE A 48 2.57 -1.04 2.32
C ILE A 48 2.21 -1.90 3.53
N LYS A 49 2.93 -1.76 4.65
CA LYS A 49 2.59 -2.48 5.89
C LYS A 49 1.20 -2.08 6.39
N VAL A 50 0.86 -0.80 6.35
CA VAL A 50 -0.46 -0.32 6.79
C VAL A 50 -1.58 -0.78 5.86
N LEU A 51 -1.33 -0.87 4.55
CA LEU A 51 -2.29 -1.47 3.61
C LEU A 51 -2.53 -2.95 3.92
N ASN A 52 -1.47 -3.71 4.23
CA ASN A 52 -1.59 -5.12 4.63
C ASN A 52 -2.31 -5.30 5.98
N TRP A 53 -2.05 -4.42 6.95
CA TRP A 53 -2.84 -4.39 8.18
C TRP A 53 -4.32 -4.13 7.89
N SER A 54 -4.61 -3.20 6.97
CA SER A 54 -5.99 -2.88 6.58
C SER A 54 -6.70 -4.09 5.95
N ILE A 55 -5.98 -4.95 5.24
CA ILE A 55 -6.50 -6.23 4.73
C ILE A 55 -6.79 -7.20 5.89
N SER A 56 -5.91 -7.30 6.87
CA SER A 56 -6.15 -8.13 8.06
C SER A 56 -7.37 -7.65 8.86
N GLU A 57 -7.49 -6.34 9.06
CA GLU A 57 -8.66 -5.71 9.70
C GLU A 57 -9.94 -5.98 8.91
N MET A 58 -9.87 -5.95 7.58
CA MET A 58 -10.99 -6.33 6.71
C MET A 58 -11.44 -7.77 6.94
N GLU A 59 -10.49 -8.72 7.00
CA GLU A 59 -10.79 -10.13 7.28
C GLU A 59 -11.35 -10.34 8.69
N LYS A 60 -10.81 -9.64 9.68
CA LYS A 60 -11.31 -9.63 11.07
C LYS A 60 -12.76 -9.16 11.12
N ARG A 61 -13.10 -8.07 10.43
CA ARG A 61 -14.48 -7.58 10.31
C ARG A 61 -15.42 -8.59 9.69
N PHE A 62 -15.00 -9.30 8.64
CA PHE A 62 -15.83 -10.36 8.06
C PHE A 62 -16.14 -11.49 9.04
N LYS A 63 -15.17 -11.90 9.87
CA LYS A 63 -15.40 -12.90 10.94
C LYS A 63 -16.42 -12.39 11.95
N ILE A 64 -16.23 -11.16 12.43
CA ILE A 64 -17.15 -10.50 13.36
C ILE A 64 -18.58 -10.42 12.79
N PHE A 65 -18.71 -10.07 11.51
CA PHE A 65 -20.01 -9.99 10.85
C PHE A 65 -20.68 -11.36 10.73
N ALA A 66 -19.91 -12.40 10.38
CA ALA A 66 -20.40 -13.76 10.29
C ALA A 66 -20.89 -14.29 11.65
N GLU A 67 -20.14 -14.03 12.73
CA GLU A 67 -20.51 -14.39 14.10
C GLU A 67 -21.79 -13.67 14.56
N ALA A 68 -21.95 -12.39 14.19
CA ALA A 68 -23.16 -11.61 14.46
C ALA A 68 -24.33 -11.92 13.51
N GLY A 69 -24.14 -12.74 12.47
CA GLY A 69 -25.18 -13.07 11.48
C GLY A 69 -25.54 -11.91 10.54
N VAL A 70 -24.66 -10.93 10.36
CA VAL A 70 -24.87 -9.73 9.52
C VAL A 70 -23.96 -9.73 8.31
N ARG A 71 -24.28 -8.91 7.30
CA ARG A 71 -23.57 -8.91 6.00
C ARG A 71 -22.58 -7.76 5.81
N ASN A 72 -22.68 -6.70 6.61
CA ASN A 72 -21.91 -5.47 6.43
C ASN A 72 -21.77 -4.68 7.73
N LEU A 73 -20.96 -3.63 7.68
CA LEU A 73 -20.69 -2.75 8.81
C LEU A 73 -21.96 -2.09 9.38
N ASP A 74 -22.85 -1.60 8.53
CA ASP A 74 -24.09 -0.95 8.98
C ASP A 74 -24.97 -1.93 9.77
N GLY A 75 -25.15 -3.14 9.25
CA GLY A 75 -25.89 -4.21 9.92
C GLY A 75 -25.25 -4.61 11.24
N TYR A 76 -23.92 -4.70 11.31
CA TYR A 76 -23.20 -4.95 12.56
C TYR A 76 -23.41 -3.81 13.58
N ASN A 77 -23.28 -2.57 13.14
CA ASN A 77 -23.45 -1.41 14.01
C ASN A 77 -24.90 -1.26 14.49
N GLU A 78 -25.89 -1.66 13.69
CA GLU A 78 -27.28 -1.75 14.12
C GLU A 78 -27.48 -2.88 15.14
N TYR A 79 -26.94 -4.07 14.87
CA TYR A 79 -26.99 -5.22 15.78
C TYR A 79 -26.43 -4.87 17.16
N VAL A 80 -25.24 -4.27 17.22
CA VAL A 80 -24.59 -3.88 18.49
C VAL A 80 -25.38 -2.80 19.22
N ARG A 81 -25.92 -1.79 18.52
CA ARG A 81 -26.73 -0.74 19.15
C ARG A 81 -28.02 -1.27 19.79
N ASN A 82 -28.55 -2.37 19.27
CA ASN A 82 -29.75 -3.02 19.82
C ASN A 82 -29.41 -3.97 20.97
N MET A 83 -28.17 -4.45 21.07
CA MET A 83 -27.68 -5.22 22.21
C MET A 83 -27.25 -4.27 23.33
N LYS A 84 -27.87 -4.37 24.52
CA LYS A 84 -27.43 -3.64 25.72
C LYS A 84 -26.17 -4.29 26.32
N THR A 85 -25.17 -4.58 25.51
CA THR A 85 -23.86 -5.14 25.92
C THR A 85 -22.78 -4.08 25.83
N ASP A 86 -21.62 -4.33 26.42
CA ASP A 86 -20.44 -3.45 26.33
C ASP A 86 -19.74 -3.54 24.95
N THR A 87 -20.33 -4.22 23.98
CA THR A 87 -19.79 -4.32 22.62
C THR A 87 -19.92 -2.97 21.93
N THR A 88 -18.85 -2.52 21.27
CA THR A 88 -18.82 -1.20 20.61
C THR A 88 -19.05 -1.32 19.11
N ALA A 89 -19.70 -0.29 18.54
CA ALA A 89 -19.84 -0.14 17.10
C ALA A 89 -18.46 0.05 16.45
N LEU A 90 -18.30 -0.48 15.25
CA LEU A 90 -17.07 -0.37 14.49
C LEU A 90 -17.08 0.91 13.63
N PRO A 91 -15.99 1.69 13.60
CA PRO A 91 -15.90 2.88 12.76
C PRO A 91 -15.71 2.50 11.29
N TYR A 92 -16.13 3.39 10.41
CA TYR A 92 -15.65 3.44 9.04
C TYR A 92 -14.16 3.81 9.02
N ILE A 93 -13.36 3.14 8.20
CA ILE A 93 -11.94 3.46 8.02
C ILE A 93 -11.75 4.05 6.63
N ILE A 94 -11.20 5.26 6.55
CA ILE A 94 -10.89 5.92 5.29
C ILE A 94 -9.37 6.01 5.16
N ILE A 95 -8.83 5.28 4.18
CA ILE A 95 -7.43 5.28 3.83
C ILE A 95 -7.21 6.34 2.75
N VAL A 96 -6.39 7.34 3.04
CA VAL A 96 -6.07 8.45 2.13
C VAL A 96 -4.60 8.36 1.74
N ILE A 97 -4.35 8.26 0.43
CA ILE A 97 -3.01 8.25 -0.16
C ILE A 97 -2.90 9.52 -1.02
N ASP A 98 -2.00 10.43 -0.63
CA ASP A 98 -1.81 11.71 -1.32
C ASP A 98 -1.12 11.56 -2.69
N GLU A 99 -0.13 10.66 -2.77
CA GLU A 99 0.61 10.40 -3.99
C GLU A 99 0.79 8.88 -4.18
N LEU A 100 -0.06 8.30 -5.03
CA LEU A 100 0.04 6.89 -5.41
C LEU A 100 1.37 6.58 -6.08
N ALA A 101 1.91 7.52 -6.87
CA ALA A 101 3.11 7.27 -7.65
C ALA A 101 4.32 6.91 -6.77
N ASP A 102 4.44 7.54 -5.59
CA ASP A 102 5.53 7.28 -4.65
C ASP A 102 5.44 5.85 -4.08
N LEU A 103 4.23 5.33 -3.87
CA LEU A 103 4.02 3.93 -3.49
C LEU A 103 4.42 2.98 -4.62
N MET A 104 3.95 3.26 -5.84
CA MET A 104 4.21 2.41 -7.02
C MET A 104 5.70 2.37 -7.37
N LEU A 105 6.42 3.48 -7.22
CA LEU A 105 7.87 3.53 -7.45
C LEU A 105 8.67 2.78 -6.40
N SER A 106 8.15 2.69 -5.16
CA SER A 106 8.80 1.92 -4.10
C SER A 106 8.60 0.41 -4.26
N SER A 107 7.38 -0.02 -4.60
CA SER A 107 7.03 -1.44 -4.78
C SER A 107 5.69 -1.57 -5.51
N SER A 108 5.72 -1.47 -6.83
CA SER A 108 4.51 -1.49 -7.68
C SER A 108 3.66 -2.74 -7.49
N VAL A 109 4.27 -3.92 -7.49
CA VAL A 109 3.55 -5.21 -7.35
C VAL A 109 2.82 -5.29 -6.01
N LYS A 110 3.52 -5.04 -4.90
CA LYS A 110 2.94 -5.14 -3.55
C LYS A 110 1.88 -4.05 -3.31
N ALA A 111 2.11 -2.84 -3.82
CA ALA A 111 1.16 -1.74 -3.73
C ALA A 111 -0.13 -2.05 -4.51
N GLU A 112 0.01 -2.47 -5.77
CA GLU A 112 -1.13 -2.78 -6.63
C GLU A 112 -1.97 -3.94 -6.07
N GLU A 113 -1.32 -5.02 -5.63
CA GLU A 113 -2.00 -6.16 -5.02
C GLU A 113 -2.82 -5.73 -3.79
N ALA A 114 -2.20 -5.00 -2.87
CA ALA A 114 -2.87 -4.56 -1.65
C ALA A 114 -4.04 -3.61 -1.94
N LEU A 115 -3.85 -2.65 -2.85
CA LEU A 115 -4.88 -1.69 -3.25
C LEU A 115 -6.05 -2.39 -3.94
N CYS A 116 -5.78 -3.29 -4.88
CA CYS A 116 -6.82 -4.03 -5.59
C CYS A 116 -7.60 -4.94 -4.63
N ARG A 117 -6.91 -5.66 -3.75
CA ARG A 117 -7.55 -6.55 -2.77
C ARG A 117 -8.48 -5.78 -1.83
N LEU A 118 -8.02 -4.65 -1.29
CA LEU A 118 -8.87 -3.78 -0.48
C LEU A 118 -10.07 -3.29 -1.30
N ALA A 119 -9.83 -2.69 -2.47
CA ALA A 119 -10.86 -2.13 -3.34
C ALA A 119 -11.99 -3.12 -3.67
N GLN A 120 -11.66 -4.39 -3.94
CA GLN A 120 -12.65 -5.44 -4.24
C GLN A 120 -13.61 -5.75 -3.09
N MET A 121 -13.16 -5.59 -1.84
CA MET A 121 -13.88 -6.09 -0.66
C MET A 121 -14.33 -4.97 0.29
N THR A 122 -13.96 -3.71 -0.01
CA THR A 122 -14.30 -2.49 0.75
C THR A 122 -15.80 -2.29 1.04
N ARG A 123 -16.69 -2.68 0.11
CA ARG A 123 -18.11 -2.30 0.16
C ARG A 123 -18.85 -2.77 1.41
N ALA A 124 -18.50 -3.95 1.93
CA ALA A 124 -19.19 -4.53 3.09
C ALA A 124 -18.51 -4.18 4.43
N THR A 125 -17.20 -3.99 4.43
CA THR A 125 -16.39 -3.82 5.66
C THR A 125 -16.35 -2.40 6.19
N GLY A 126 -16.76 -1.43 5.39
CA GLY A 126 -16.71 0.00 5.71
C GLY A 126 -15.28 0.54 5.77
N ILE A 127 -14.35 -0.14 5.09
CA ILE A 127 -13.02 0.37 4.79
C ILE A 127 -13.08 0.98 3.39
N HIS A 128 -12.66 2.22 3.20
CA HIS A 128 -12.73 2.94 1.93
C HIS A 128 -11.38 3.55 1.58
N LEU A 129 -11.09 3.62 0.29
CA LEU A 129 -9.84 4.14 -0.25
C LEU A 129 -10.07 5.45 -1.00
N ILE A 130 -9.24 6.44 -0.72
CA ILE A 130 -9.10 7.68 -1.50
C ILE A 130 -7.64 7.74 -1.94
N ILE A 131 -7.42 7.62 -3.24
CA ILE A 131 -6.09 7.69 -3.83
C ILE A 131 -6.00 8.93 -4.70
N ALA A 132 -4.91 9.67 -4.54
CA ALA A 132 -4.57 10.81 -5.37
C ALA A 132 -3.21 10.59 -6.02
N THR A 133 -2.99 11.23 -7.16
CA THR A 133 -1.68 11.27 -7.82
C THR A 133 -1.60 12.50 -8.72
N GLN A 134 -0.40 13.07 -8.83
CA GLN A 134 -0.08 14.10 -9.81
C GLN A 134 0.52 13.53 -11.09
N ARG A 135 0.76 12.20 -11.15
CA ARG A 135 1.39 11.51 -12.27
C ARG A 135 0.38 10.55 -12.93
N PRO A 136 -0.48 11.06 -13.82
CA PRO A 136 -1.51 10.25 -14.48
C PRO A 136 -0.95 9.44 -15.66
N SER A 137 0.05 8.60 -15.39
CA SER A 137 0.68 7.72 -16.39
C SER A 137 0.23 6.27 -16.22
N VAL A 138 0.34 5.48 -17.29
CA VAL A 138 -0.20 4.11 -17.37
C VAL A 138 0.51 3.14 -16.41
N ASP A 139 1.78 3.40 -16.09
CA ASP A 139 2.59 2.68 -15.12
C ASP A 139 2.18 2.94 -13.66
N ILE A 140 1.51 4.08 -13.40
CA ILE A 140 0.98 4.42 -12.07
C ILE A 140 -0.50 4.04 -11.97
N ILE A 141 -1.30 4.40 -12.96
CA ILE A 141 -2.73 4.09 -13.05
C ILE A 141 -2.91 2.90 -14.00
N THR A 142 -2.51 1.72 -13.51
CA THR A 142 -2.56 0.48 -14.27
C THR A 142 -4.00 0.03 -14.56
N GLY A 143 -4.16 -0.93 -15.47
CA GLY A 143 -5.47 -1.51 -15.78
C GLY A 143 -6.18 -2.09 -14.55
N SER A 144 -5.44 -2.78 -13.68
CA SER A 144 -5.96 -3.35 -12.43
C SER A 144 -6.49 -2.26 -11.49
N ILE A 145 -5.74 -1.16 -11.34
CA ILE A 145 -6.19 0.00 -10.56
C ILE A 145 -7.47 0.57 -11.17
N LYS A 146 -7.54 0.78 -12.49
CA LYS A 146 -8.75 1.32 -13.12
C LYS A 146 -9.98 0.44 -12.89
N ILE A 147 -9.84 -0.88 -13.00
CA ILE A 147 -10.96 -1.83 -12.82
C ILE A 147 -11.50 -1.76 -11.38
N ASN A 148 -10.63 -1.67 -10.38
CA ASN A 148 -11.03 -1.71 -8.97
C ASN A 148 -11.43 -0.34 -8.41
N PHE A 149 -11.10 0.76 -9.09
CA PHE A 149 -11.45 2.12 -8.72
C PHE A 149 -12.34 2.78 -9.80
N PRO A 150 -13.64 2.42 -9.86
CA PRO A 150 -14.53 2.87 -10.93
C PRO A 150 -15.01 4.33 -10.78
N SER A 151 -15.01 4.88 -9.56
CA SER A 151 -15.34 6.29 -9.32
C SER A 151 -14.06 7.12 -9.35
N ARG A 152 -13.99 8.12 -10.24
CA ARG A 152 -12.76 8.89 -10.48
C ARG A 152 -13.05 10.38 -10.59
N ILE A 153 -12.08 11.19 -10.16
CA ILE A 153 -12.09 12.64 -10.31
C ILE A 153 -10.82 13.01 -11.06
N ALA A 154 -10.95 13.78 -12.13
CA ALA A 154 -9.82 14.43 -12.79
C ALA A 154 -9.94 15.94 -12.67
N PHE A 155 -8.90 16.58 -12.13
CA PHE A 155 -8.70 18.02 -12.28
C PHE A 155 -8.04 18.30 -13.63
N ALA A 156 -7.74 19.58 -13.91
CA ALA A 156 -7.04 19.96 -15.12
C ALA A 156 -5.72 19.20 -15.29
N VAL A 157 -5.54 18.61 -16.47
CA VAL A 157 -4.33 17.89 -16.89
C VAL A 157 -3.75 18.52 -18.16
N SER A 158 -2.49 18.21 -18.47
CA SER A 158 -1.79 18.84 -19.59
C SER A 158 -2.17 18.27 -20.95
N THR A 159 -2.55 16.99 -21.02
CA THR A 159 -2.75 16.30 -22.31
C THR A 159 -4.00 15.42 -22.36
N GLN A 160 -4.48 15.16 -23.59
CA GLN A 160 -5.54 14.17 -23.83
C GLN A 160 -5.15 12.75 -23.43
N VAL A 161 -3.84 12.44 -23.42
CA VAL A 161 -3.35 11.14 -22.97
C VAL A 161 -3.59 11.00 -21.47
N ASP A 162 -3.22 12.01 -20.68
CA ASP A 162 -3.43 12.04 -19.23
C ASP A 162 -4.92 11.96 -18.88
N SER A 163 -5.77 12.69 -19.61
CA SER A 163 -7.23 12.61 -19.42
C SER A 163 -7.74 11.19 -19.62
N ARG A 164 -7.29 10.50 -20.67
CA ARG A 164 -7.68 9.11 -20.95
C ARG A 164 -7.09 8.12 -19.94
N THR A 165 -5.91 8.38 -19.40
CA THR A 165 -5.34 7.54 -18.35
C THR A 165 -6.22 7.55 -17.09
N ILE A 166 -6.78 8.71 -16.72
CA ILE A 166 -7.63 8.84 -15.53
C ILE A 166 -9.08 8.40 -15.84
N LEU A 167 -9.71 8.99 -16.86
CA LEU A 167 -11.15 8.90 -17.10
C LEU A 167 -11.55 7.96 -18.22
N ASP A 168 -10.60 7.35 -18.93
CA ASP A 168 -10.81 6.60 -20.18
C ASP A 168 -11.43 7.44 -21.33
N ILE A 169 -11.60 8.75 -21.13
CA ILE A 169 -12.09 9.72 -22.12
C ILE A 169 -11.27 11.00 -22.14
N ASN A 170 -11.41 11.77 -23.22
CA ASN A 170 -10.89 13.15 -23.30
C ASN A 170 -11.82 14.12 -22.57
N GLY A 171 -11.27 15.24 -22.10
CA GLY A 171 -12.02 16.36 -21.54
C GLY A 171 -11.32 17.06 -20.38
N ALA A 172 -10.51 16.33 -19.60
CA ALA A 172 -9.82 16.92 -18.45
C ALA A 172 -8.73 17.91 -18.88
N GLU A 173 -8.18 17.77 -20.10
CA GLU A 173 -7.20 18.70 -20.67
C GLU A 173 -7.79 20.07 -21.04
N LYS A 174 -9.12 20.20 -21.01
CA LYS A 174 -9.86 21.43 -21.32
C LYS A 174 -10.36 22.16 -20.08
N LEU A 175 -10.07 21.62 -18.89
CA LEU A 175 -10.47 22.25 -17.63
C LEU A 175 -9.63 23.49 -17.36
N LEU A 176 -10.20 24.42 -16.60
CA LEU A 176 -9.63 25.75 -16.37
C LEU A 176 -8.60 25.79 -15.23
N GLY A 177 -8.42 24.67 -14.51
CA GLY A 177 -7.63 24.61 -13.28
C GLY A 177 -8.39 25.14 -12.07
N ASN A 178 -7.68 25.45 -10.98
CA ASN A 178 -8.23 26.10 -9.77
C ASN A 178 -9.52 25.45 -9.23
N GLY A 179 -9.58 24.13 -9.20
CA GLY A 179 -10.72 23.37 -8.69
C GLY A 179 -11.73 22.91 -9.74
N ASP A 180 -11.64 23.36 -11.00
CA ASP A 180 -12.46 22.83 -12.09
C ASP A 180 -12.10 21.35 -12.33
N MET A 181 -13.13 20.48 -12.35
CA MET A 181 -12.94 19.03 -12.36
C MET A 181 -14.01 18.31 -13.19
N LEU A 182 -13.68 17.10 -13.63
CA LEU A 182 -14.62 16.10 -14.13
C LEU A 182 -14.73 14.97 -13.10
N PHE A 183 -15.94 14.73 -12.62
CA PHE A 183 -16.27 13.61 -11.75
C PHE A 183 -16.96 12.51 -12.54
N SER A 184 -16.37 11.33 -12.59
CA SER A 184 -16.92 10.13 -13.22
C SER A 184 -17.35 9.14 -12.12
N PRO A 185 -18.60 9.19 -11.65
CA PRO A 185 -19.10 8.23 -10.68
C PRO A 185 -19.32 6.85 -11.30
N VAL A 186 -19.22 5.81 -10.46
CA VAL A 186 -19.58 4.44 -10.85
C VAL A 186 -21.01 4.38 -11.39
N GLY A 187 -21.21 3.66 -12.49
CA GLY A 187 -22.53 3.44 -13.10
C GLY A 187 -23.03 4.56 -14.01
N VAL A 188 -22.30 5.67 -14.15
CA VAL A 188 -22.66 6.78 -15.06
C VAL A 188 -21.72 6.79 -16.25
N SER A 189 -22.27 6.90 -17.45
CA SER A 189 -21.50 6.79 -18.71
C SER A 189 -20.74 8.06 -19.10
N LYS A 190 -21.10 9.23 -18.55
CA LYS A 190 -20.45 10.50 -18.84
C LYS A 190 -20.04 11.20 -17.55
N PRO A 191 -18.80 11.72 -17.46
CA PRO A 191 -18.38 12.52 -16.34
C PRO A 191 -19.21 13.81 -16.21
N ILE A 192 -19.42 14.21 -14.97
CA ILE A 192 -20.10 15.44 -14.56
C ILE A 192 -19.02 16.49 -14.32
N ARG A 193 -19.09 17.61 -15.02
CA ARG A 193 -18.21 18.75 -14.72
C ARG A 193 -18.67 19.44 -13.44
N ALA A 194 -17.74 19.71 -12.53
CA ALA A 194 -18.00 20.35 -11.26
C ALA A 194 -16.88 21.35 -10.92
N GLN A 195 -17.19 22.30 -10.05
CA GLN A 195 -16.22 23.22 -9.47
C GLN A 195 -15.96 22.84 -8.02
N GLY A 196 -14.71 22.56 -7.70
CA GLY A 196 -14.28 22.27 -6.34
C GLY A 196 -14.47 23.46 -5.42
N ALA A 197 -15.03 23.22 -4.25
CA ALA A 197 -15.05 24.21 -3.18
C ALA A 197 -13.60 24.64 -2.87
N PHE A 198 -13.39 25.92 -2.64
CA PHE A 198 -12.07 26.41 -2.23
C PHE A 198 -12.01 26.48 -0.71
N VAL A 199 -10.89 26.03 -0.15
CA VAL A 199 -10.60 26.16 1.28
C VAL A 199 -9.16 26.61 1.43
N VAL A 200 -8.93 27.62 2.26
CA VAL A 200 -7.58 28.09 2.54
C VAL A 200 -6.95 27.30 3.69
N GLU A 201 -5.63 27.19 3.67
CA GLU A 201 -4.87 26.46 4.70
C GLU A 201 -5.17 26.95 6.13
N LYS A 202 -5.42 28.26 6.30
CA LYS A 202 -5.80 28.86 7.58
C LYS A 202 -7.10 28.28 8.14
N GLU A 203 -8.10 28.01 7.28
CA GLU A 203 -9.36 27.40 7.70
C GLU A 203 -9.13 25.97 8.19
N ILE A 204 -8.31 25.19 7.48
CA ILE A 204 -7.93 23.83 7.88
C ILE A 204 -7.23 23.86 9.25
N LYS A 205 -6.22 24.73 9.43
CA LYS A 205 -5.48 24.87 10.69
C LYS A 205 -6.40 25.21 11.87
N ASN A 206 -7.36 26.11 11.66
CA ASN A 206 -8.31 26.48 12.70
C ASN A 206 -9.17 25.30 13.13
N ILE A 207 -9.66 24.50 12.18
CA ILE A 207 -10.48 23.31 12.46
C ILE A 207 -9.66 22.25 13.18
N VAL A 208 -8.45 21.95 12.70
CA VAL A 208 -7.56 20.98 13.35
C VAL A 208 -7.22 21.42 14.77
N SER A 209 -6.88 22.70 14.97
CA SER A 209 -6.58 23.24 16.30
C SER A 209 -7.77 23.19 17.24
N TYR A 210 -8.98 23.44 16.73
CA TYR A 210 -10.21 23.30 17.50
C TYR A 210 -10.38 21.87 17.99
N LEU A 211 -10.29 20.89 17.08
CA LEU A 211 -10.45 19.47 17.41
C LEU A 211 -9.41 18.98 18.42
N GLN A 212 -8.15 19.35 18.24
CA GLN A 212 -7.08 18.98 19.18
C GLN A 212 -7.30 19.56 20.59
N LYS A 213 -7.95 20.72 20.71
CA LYS A 213 -8.24 21.36 22.01
C LYS A 213 -9.51 20.82 22.66
N THR A 214 -10.53 20.51 21.86
CA THR A 214 -11.86 20.14 22.36
C THR A 214 -12.09 18.64 22.45
N SER A 215 -11.27 17.82 21.78
CA SER A 215 -11.39 16.37 21.76
C SER A 215 -10.23 15.69 22.48
N PRO A 216 -10.43 14.48 23.01
CA PRO A 216 -9.33 13.65 23.50
C PRO A 216 -8.25 13.46 22.43
N PRO A 217 -6.98 13.26 22.82
CA PRO A 217 -5.93 12.93 21.87
C PRO A 217 -6.27 11.64 21.11
N PRO A 218 -5.78 11.47 19.87
CA PRO A 218 -6.03 10.25 19.12
C PRO A 218 -5.48 9.04 19.88
N ILE A 219 -6.36 8.08 20.14
CA ILE A 219 -5.97 6.77 20.64
C ILE A 219 -5.47 6.00 19.43
N TYR A 220 -4.14 5.90 19.32
CA TYR A 220 -3.54 5.17 18.22
C TYR A 220 -3.70 3.67 18.42
N GLU A 221 -4.08 3.01 17.33
CA GLU A 221 -4.27 1.56 17.29
C GLU A 221 -2.91 0.89 17.42
N GLN A 222 -2.64 0.31 18.59
CA GLN A 222 -1.34 -0.28 18.89
C GLN A 222 -1.06 -1.45 17.97
N GLU A 223 -2.08 -2.24 17.59
CA GLU A 223 -1.92 -3.33 16.62
C GLU A 223 -1.35 -2.83 15.29
N VAL A 224 -1.72 -1.63 14.82
CA VAL A 224 -1.17 -1.03 13.58
C VAL A 224 0.28 -0.60 13.79
N LEU A 225 0.59 0.03 14.93
CA LEU A 225 1.95 0.48 15.26
C LEU A 225 2.90 -0.69 15.48
N GLU A 226 2.39 -1.75 16.09
CA GLU A 226 3.07 -3.03 16.20
C GLU A 226 3.23 -3.60 14.81
N PHE A 227 2.24 -3.68 13.94
CA PHE A 227 2.40 -4.15 12.56
C PHE A 227 3.49 -3.39 11.77
N LYS A 228 3.72 -2.10 12.07
CA LYS A 228 4.88 -1.35 11.53
C LYS A 228 6.23 -1.92 12.01
N LYS A 229 6.31 -2.34 13.28
CA LYS A 229 7.48 -2.91 13.97
C LYS A 229 7.63 -4.43 13.77
N SER A 230 6.53 -5.19 13.83
CA SER A 230 6.41 -6.64 13.81
C SER A 230 6.36 -7.15 12.37
N LYS A 231 7.47 -6.95 11.67
CA LYS A 231 7.87 -7.89 10.62
C LYS A 231 9.22 -8.55 10.92
N ASN A 232 9.50 -8.76 12.20
CA ASN A 232 10.40 -9.83 12.66
C ASN A 232 9.66 -11.16 12.93
N ILE A 233 8.31 -11.18 12.80
CA ILE A 233 7.46 -12.34 13.13
C ILE A 233 6.80 -12.96 11.87
N TYR A 234 6.83 -12.28 10.73
CA TYR A 234 6.75 -12.95 9.41
C TYR A 234 8.17 -13.22 8.91
N ARG A 235 8.90 -14.06 9.65
CA ARG A 235 9.75 -15.08 9.00
C ARG A 235 8.75 -16.11 8.47
N GLU A 236 8.89 -16.55 7.21
CA GLU A 236 7.84 -17.22 6.40
C GLU A 236 6.82 -16.19 5.89
N ILE A 237 6.90 -15.54 4.72
CA ILE A 237 7.19 -15.95 3.33
C ILE A 237 7.90 -14.77 2.64
N GLU A 238 9.12 -14.46 3.08
CA GLU A 238 10.23 -14.28 2.13
C GLU A 238 10.91 -15.67 2.14
N GLU A 239 10.34 -16.67 1.49
CA GLU A 239 10.77 -16.91 0.12
C GLU A 239 11.11 -15.59 -0.62
N GLU A 240 12.34 -15.10 -0.41
CA GLU A 240 13.23 -15.08 -1.58
C GLU A 240 12.96 -16.45 -2.20
N GLU A 241 12.11 -16.56 -3.23
CA GLU A 241 11.93 -17.81 -3.97
C GLU A 241 13.32 -18.39 -4.05
N GLU A 242 13.56 -19.46 -3.28
CA GLU A 242 14.86 -20.09 -3.26
C GLU A 242 14.90 -20.64 -4.66
N ASP A 243 15.54 -19.87 -5.54
CA ASP A 243 15.49 -20.05 -6.97
C ASP A 243 15.65 -21.55 -7.19
N GLU A 244 14.74 -22.24 -7.87
CA GLU A 244 14.70 -23.71 -7.87
C GLU A 244 16.08 -24.35 -8.18
N LEU A 245 16.93 -23.57 -8.87
CA LEU A 245 18.28 -23.90 -9.27
C LEU A 245 19.36 -23.48 -8.25
N PHE A 246 19.02 -23.01 -7.05
CA PHE A 246 19.97 -22.47 -6.07
C PHE A 246 20.89 -23.58 -5.55
N ASN A 247 20.32 -24.71 -5.12
CA ASN A 247 21.09 -25.87 -4.67
C ASN A 247 21.96 -26.44 -5.80
N ASP A 248 21.42 -26.50 -7.01
CA ASP A 248 22.17 -26.89 -8.20
C ASP A 248 23.31 -25.91 -8.49
N ALA A 249 23.06 -24.61 -8.37
CA ALA A 249 24.03 -23.56 -8.58
C ALA A 249 25.17 -23.63 -7.56
N VAL A 250 24.85 -23.86 -6.28
CA VAL A 250 25.86 -24.04 -5.22
C VAL A 250 26.71 -25.28 -5.53
N SER A 251 26.06 -26.40 -5.85
CA SER A 251 26.75 -27.64 -6.23
C SER A 251 27.67 -27.44 -7.43
N ILE A 252 27.25 -26.68 -8.44
CA ILE A 252 28.05 -26.37 -9.62
C ILE A 252 29.29 -25.56 -9.24
N ILE A 253 29.15 -24.48 -8.45
CA ILE A 253 30.31 -23.63 -8.13
C ILE A 253 31.32 -24.37 -7.25
N ILE A 254 30.85 -25.19 -6.31
CA ILE A 254 31.71 -26.01 -5.43
C ILE A 254 32.45 -27.07 -6.26
N ASN A 255 31.74 -27.85 -7.07
CA ASN A 255 32.33 -28.90 -7.91
C ASN A 255 33.33 -28.34 -8.94
N ASN A 256 33.05 -27.18 -9.53
CA ASN A 256 33.93 -26.55 -10.52
C ASN A 256 35.00 -25.64 -9.87
N LYS A 257 34.99 -25.48 -8.55
CA LYS A 257 35.87 -24.57 -7.77
C LYS A 257 35.89 -23.13 -8.31
N GLN A 258 34.80 -22.68 -8.91
CA GLN A 258 34.71 -21.39 -9.58
C GLN A 258 33.31 -20.80 -9.40
N ALA A 259 33.19 -19.68 -8.67
CA ALA A 259 31.93 -18.95 -8.50
C ALA A 259 31.87 -17.73 -9.43
N SER A 260 31.43 -17.93 -10.67
CA SER A 260 31.23 -16.87 -11.65
C SER A 260 29.84 -16.92 -12.29
N ILE A 261 29.33 -15.76 -12.68
CA ILE A 261 28.04 -15.66 -13.38
C ILE A 261 28.06 -16.52 -14.66
N SER A 262 29.17 -16.48 -15.42
CA SER A 262 29.31 -17.19 -16.69
C SER A 262 29.32 -18.72 -16.57
N ILE A 263 29.73 -19.29 -15.42
CA ILE A 263 29.65 -20.74 -15.21
C ILE A 263 28.21 -21.18 -14.94
N LEU A 264 27.46 -20.41 -14.16
CA LEU A 264 26.05 -20.68 -13.88
C LEU A 264 25.18 -20.53 -15.13
N GLN A 265 25.41 -19.49 -15.94
CA GLN A 265 24.70 -19.32 -17.22
C GLN A 265 24.86 -20.52 -18.15
N ARG A 266 26.08 -21.07 -18.27
CA ARG A 266 26.33 -22.24 -19.14
C ARG A 266 25.78 -23.54 -18.58
N LYS A 267 25.96 -23.79 -17.28
CA LYS A 267 25.59 -25.06 -16.65
C LYS A 267 24.09 -25.18 -16.38
N LEU A 268 23.43 -24.08 -16.01
CA LEU A 268 22.01 -24.03 -15.69
C LEU A 268 21.15 -23.49 -16.83
N ARG A 269 21.76 -23.04 -17.93
CA ARG A 269 21.06 -22.43 -19.09
C ARG A 269 20.16 -21.26 -18.70
N ILE A 270 20.62 -20.41 -17.78
CA ILE A 270 19.90 -19.23 -17.27
C ILE A 270 20.48 -17.92 -17.81
N GLY A 271 19.66 -16.87 -17.80
CA GLY A 271 20.05 -15.51 -18.17
C GLY A 271 20.98 -14.84 -17.16
N TYR A 272 21.65 -13.76 -17.59
CA TYR A 272 22.64 -13.03 -16.77
C TYR A 272 22.06 -12.56 -15.44
N THR A 273 20.88 -11.93 -15.45
CA THR A 273 20.22 -11.37 -14.26
C THR A 273 19.93 -12.44 -13.20
N ARG A 274 19.48 -13.63 -13.62
CA ARG A 274 19.18 -14.75 -12.73
C ARG A 274 20.47 -15.35 -12.15
N ALA A 275 21.51 -15.51 -12.98
CA ALA A 275 22.82 -15.98 -12.53
C ALA A 275 23.52 -14.98 -11.58
N ALA A 276 23.40 -13.67 -11.82
CA ALA A 276 23.90 -12.64 -10.91
C ALA A 276 23.19 -12.71 -9.55
N ARG A 277 21.85 -12.79 -9.57
CA ARG A 277 21.02 -12.94 -8.36
C ARG A 277 21.43 -14.17 -7.54
N LEU A 278 21.66 -15.32 -8.19
CA LEU A 278 22.13 -16.54 -7.52
C LEU A 278 23.50 -16.34 -6.83
N ILE A 279 24.44 -15.66 -7.49
CA ILE A 279 25.76 -15.37 -6.92
C ILE A 279 25.69 -14.38 -5.75
N ASP A 280 24.83 -13.38 -5.84
CA ASP A 280 24.61 -12.41 -4.75
C ASP A 280 23.90 -13.06 -3.55
N LEU A 281 22.95 -13.97 -3.80
CA LEU A 281 22.32 -14.82 -2.78
C LEU A 281 23.36 -15.70 -2.07
N MET A 282 24.27 -16.30 -2.82
CA MET A 282 25.38 -17.08 -2.24
C MET A 282 26.32 -16.23 -1.38
N GLU A 283 26.54 -14.95 -1.74
CA GLU A 283 27.33 -14.02 -0.92
C GLU A 283 26.62 -13.69 0.39
N LYS A 284 25.32 -13.37 0.33
CA LYS A 284 24.49 -13.15 1.53
C LYS A 284 24.49 -14.36 2.46
N LYS A 285 24.50 -15.58 1.92
CA LYS A 285 24.55 -16.84 2.68
C LYS A 285 25.98 -17.24 3.08
N GLU A 286 26.98 -16.39 2.85
CA GLU A 286 28.39 -16.62 3.17
C GLU A 286 28.98 -17.88 2.49
N ILE A 287 28.40 -18.31 1.37
CA ILE A 287 28.89 -19.43 0.55
C ILE A 287 30.05 -18.95 -0.34
N VAL A 288 29.97 -17.71 -0.82
CA VAL A 288 31.00 -17.04 -1.61
C VAL A 288 31.37 -15.70 -0.98
N GLY A 289 32.62 -15.28 -1.17
CA GLY A 289 33.13 -14.01 -0.67
C GLY A 289 32.70 -12.83 -1.53
N PRO A 290 33.03 -11.61 -1.08
CA PRO A 290 32.61 -10.38 -1.74
C PRO A 290 33.19 -10.23 -3.14
N TYR A 291 32.55 -9.41 -3.96
CA TYR A 291 32.98 -9.12 -5.32
C TYR A 291 34.32 -8.36 -5.35
N ASP A 292 35.33 -8.95 -6.00
CA ASP A 292 36.69 -8.41 -6.11
C ASP A 292 36.99 -7.90 -7.55
N GLY A 293 35.96 -7.40 -8.25
CA GLY A 293 36.11 -6.65 -9.50
C GLY A 293 36.27 -7.47 -10.79
N ARG A 294 37.22 -8.40 -10.91
CA ARG A 294 37.47 -9.12 -12.19
C ARG A 294 37.56 -10.64 -12.09
N ASN A 295 37.75 -11.18 -10.89
CA ASN A 295 37.93 -12.61 -10.69
C ASN A 295 36.63 -13.29 -10.23
N PRO A 296 36.47 -14.61 -10.47
CA PRO A 296 35.44 -15.40 -9.82
C PRO A 296 35.48 -15.21 -8.30
N ARG A 297 34.31 -15.14 -7.66
CA ARG A 297 34.23 -14.94 -6.20
C ARG A 297 34.87 -16.13 -5.48
N LYS A 298 35.56 -15.85 -4.38
CA LYS A 298 36.20 -16.89 -3.56
C LYS A 298 35.13 -17.73 -2.90
N ILE A 299 35.18 -19.06 -3.03
CA ILE A 299 34.26 -19.96 -2.33
C ILE A 299 34.71 -20.06 -0.88
N LEU A 300 33.81 -19.84 0.06
CA LEU A 300 34.10 -19.75 1.50
C LEU A 300 33.80 -21.04 2.27
N ILE A 301 33.03 -21.96 1.68
CA ILE A 301 32.63 -23.21 2.32
C ILE A 301 33.05 -24.43 1.49
N SER A 302 33.34 -25.53 2.18
CA SER A 302 33.52 -26.84 1.57
C SER A 302 32.17 -27.52 1.31
N GLN A 303 32.18 -28.56 0.46
CA GLN A 303 30.98 -29.33 0.13
C GLN A 303 30.36 -29.99 1.36
N ASP A 304 31.19 -30.55 2.24
CA ASP A 304 30.76 -31.17 3.50
C ASP A 304 30.18 -30.14 4.49
N GLU A 305 30.70 -28.92 4.52
CA GLU A 305 30.15 -27.83 5.32
C GLU A 305 28.81 -27.31 4.77
N TYR A 306 28.62 -27.31 3.45
CA TYR A 306 27.34 -26.94 2.83
C TYR A 306 26.24 -27.93 3.22
N PHE A 307 26.48 -29.23 3.02
CA PHE A 307 25.52 -30.29 3.36
C PHE A 307 25.15 -30.26 4.85
N ASN A 308 26.13 -30.05 5.74
CA ASN A 308 25.87 -29.99 7.18
C ASN A 308 25.13 -28.72 7.65
N LYS A 309 25.26 -27.60 6.92
CA LYS A 309 24.73 -26.29 7.31
C LYS A 309 23.38 -25.97 6.66
N PHE A 310 23.05 -26.57 5.50
CA PHE A 310 21.90 -26.17 4.68
C PHE A 310 21.00 -27.31 4.16
N GLU A 311 21.36 -28.59 4.30
CA GLU A 311 20.51 -29.75 3.89
C GLU A 311 20.02 -30.61 5.08
N LYS A 312 19.66 -29.99 6.21
CA LYS A 312 18.95 -30.67 7.30
C LYS A 312 17.45 -30.47 7.26
#